data_AF-A0A925TND9-F1
#
_entry.id   AF-A0A925TND9-F1
#
_cell.length_a   1.000
_cell.length_b   1.000
_cell.length_c   1.000
_cell.angle_alpha   90.00
_cell.angle_beta   90.00
_cell.angle_gamma   90.00
#
_symmetry.space_group_name_H-M   'P 1'
#
loop_
_entity.id
_entity.type
_entity.pdbx_description
1 polymer ?
#
loop_
_entity_poly.entity_id
_entity_poly.type
_entity_poly.pdbx_seq_one_letter_code
_entity_poly.pdbx_strand_id
1 'polypeptide(L)'
;MKSFYVYIAAVLVINGAMPVFEKLTLGKVSVPQMIFLRGLVQLVIYTAILFQSGEMTGFQKVDSRFIIYGLLQGAVISVMLFCYFAAMKAGAASQVKALSSAAPLLTYLLAVTLLNEPLTLQRGLGVLFVTLGVILIG
;
A
#
# COMPACT_ATOMS: atom_id res chain seq x y z
N MET A 1 19.99 3.53 13.28
CA MET A 1 18.92 4.55 13.42
C MET A 1 18.89 5.58 12.28
N LYS A 2 20.01 6.18 11.85
CA LYS A 2 20.01 7.17 10.75
C LYS A 2 19.42 6.65 9.42
N SER A 3 19.71 5.42 9.01
CA SER A 3 19.18 4.85 7.76
C SER A 3 17.65 4.66 7.77
N PHE A 4 17.04 4.41 8.94
CA PHE A 4 15.59 4.23 9.07
C PHE A 4 14.80 5.50 8.72
N TYR A 5 15.23 6.65 9.24
CA TYR A 5 14.60 7.93 8.94
C TYR A 5 14.76 8.32 7.46
N VAL A 6 15.87 7.94 6.83
CA VAL A 6 16.08 8.16 5.38
C VAL A 6 15.07 7.35 4.56
N TYR A 7 14.84 6.08 4.89
CA TYR A 7 13.85 5.27 4.18
C TYR A 7 12.43 5.79 4.37
N ILE A 8 12.05 6.21 5.58
CA ILE A 8 10.73 6.79 5.82
C ILE A 8 10.55 8.12 5.07
N ALA A 9 11.56 8.98 5.06
CA ALA A 9 11.50 10.23 4.31
C ALA A 9 11.31 9.98 2.81
N ALA A 10 12.04 9.01 2.25
CA ALA A 10 11.88 8.61 0.85
C ALA A 10 10.46 8.08 0.57
N VAL A 11 9.94 7.21 1.44
CA VAL A 11 8.57 6.67 1.33
C VAL A 11 7.54 7.80 1.33
N LEU A 12 7.71 8.81 2.18
CA LEU A 12 6.79 9.95 2.29
C LEU A 12 6.75 10.76 1.00
N VAL A 13 7.91 11.09 0.45
CA VAL A 13 8.01 11.85 -0.81
C VAL A 13 7.40 11.05 -1.97
N ILE A 14 7.76 9.77 -2.09
CA ILE A 14 7.27 8.89 -3.17
C ILE A 14 5.74 8.72 -3.04
N ASN A 15 5.21 8.48 -1.84
CA ASN A 15 3.77 8.30 -1.63
C ASN A 15 2.95 9.57 -1.87
N GLY A 16 3.52 10.74 -1.65
CA GLY A 16 2.87 12.02 -1.90
C GLY A 16 2.79 12.34 -3.40
N ALA A 17 3.86 12.06 -4.15
CA ALA A 17 3.90 12.35 -5.59
C ALA A 17 3.14 11.30 -6.43
N MET A 18 3.16 10.03 -6.02
CA MET A 18 2.60 8.90 -6.76
C MET A 18 1.13 9.07 -7.19
N PRO A 19 0.19 9.51 -6.33
CA PRO A 19 -1.21 9.71 -6.71
C PRO A 19 -1.43 10.67 -7.88
N VAL A 20 -0.52 11.63 -8.08
CA VAL A 20 -0.60 12.58 -9.20
C VAL A 20 -0.34 11.87 -10.53
N PHE A 21 0.77 11.12 -10.63
CA PHE A 21 1.10 10.33 -11.82
C PHE A 21 0.05 9.28 -12.14
N GLU A 22 -0.45 8.64 -11.09
CA GLU A 22 -1.53 7.68 -11.11
C GLU A 22 -2.81 8.29 -11.69
N LYS A 23 -3.24 9.46 -11.20
CA LYS A 23 -4.44 10.14 -11.72
C LYS A 23 -4.27 10.61 -13.17
N LEU A 24 -3.09 11.13 -13.52
CA LEU A 24 -2.76 11.53 -14.90
C LEU A 24 -2.86 10.35 -15.87
N THR A 25 -2.34 9.19 -15.46
CA THR A 25 -2.33 7.98 -16.28
C THR A 25 -3.74 7.42 -16.46
N LEU A 26 -4.55 7.35 -15.38
CA LEU A 26 -5.95 6.90 -15.46
C LEU A 26 -6.86 7.76 -16.35
N GLY A 27 -6.44 8.98 -16.69
CA GLY A 27 -7.15 9.81 -17.67
C GLY A 27 -7.10 9.25 -19.10
N LYS A 28 -6.08 8.45 -19.43
CA LYS A 28 -5.86 7.91 -20.79
C LYS A 28 -5.89 6.38 -20.89
N VAL A 29 -5.84 5.67 -19.77
CA VAL A 29 -5.88 4.19 -19.76
C VAL A 29 -6.97 3.63 -18.84
N SER A 30 -7.40 2.39 -19.09
CA SER A 30 -8.30 1.67 -18.18
C SER A 30 -7.57 1.16 -16.93
N VAL A 31 -8.31 0.87 -15.87
CA VAL A 31 -7.75 0.35 -14.61
C VAL A 31 -6.99 -0.98 -14.82
N PRO A 32 -7.54 -1.99 -15.53
CA PRO A 32 -6.79 -3.21 -15.84
C PRO A 32 -5.49 -2.95 -16.61
N GLN A 33 -5.52 -2.04 -17.60
CA GLN A 33 -4.33 -1.69 -18.40
C GLN A 33 -3.23 -1.07 -17.53
N MET A 34 -3.59 -0.15 -16.63
CA MET A 34 -2.66 0.47 -15.69
C MET A 34 -1.99 -0.57 -14.78
N ILE A 35 -2.78 -1.46 -14.18
CA ILE A 35 -2.27 -2.48 -13.24
C ILE A 35 -1.33 -3.43 -13.97
N PHE A 36 -1.71 -3.85 -15.18
CA PHE A 36 -0.88 -4.73 -16.01
C PHE A 36 0.47 -4.07 -16.35
N LEU A 37 0.46 -2.82 -16.84
CA LEU A 37 1.69 -2.10 -17.17
C LEU A 37 2.58 -1.91 -15.94
N ARG A 38 1.99 -1.56 -14.79
CA ARG A 38 2.71 -1.45 -13.52
C ARG A 38 3.35 -2.78 -13.12
N GLY A 39 2.64 -3.90 -13.29
CA GLY A 39 3.16 -5.23 -13.01
C GLY A 39 4.37 -5.61 -13.87
N LEU A 40 4.36 -5.26 -15.16
CA LEU A 40 5.51 -5.50 -16.05
C LEU A 40 6.76 -4.73 -15.60
N VAL A 41 6.61 -3.45 -15.26
CA VAL A 41 7.73 -2.62 -14.78
C VAL A 41 8.28 -3.17 -13.46
N GLN A 42 7.40 -3.55 -12.53
CA GLN A 42 7.79 -4.15 -11.26
C GLN A 42 8.52 -5.48 -11.44
N LEU A 43 8.04 -6.33 -12.34
CA LEU A 43 8.67 -7.62 -12.65
C LEU A 43 10.12 -7.41 -13.11
N VAL A 44 10.35 -6.49 -14.05
CA VAL A 44 11.69 -6.18 -14.55
C VAL A 44 12.60 -5.66 -13.44
N ILE A 45 12.12 -4.70 -12.64
CA ILE A 45 12.91 -4.09 -11.57
C ILE A 45 13.25 -5.12 -10.48
N TYR A 46 12.27 -5.87 -9.98
CA TYR A 46 12.52 -6.84 -8.91
C TYR A 46 13.35 -8.03 -9.39
N THR A 47 13.20 -8.46 -10.64
CA THR A 47 14.08 -9.49 -11.22
C THR A 47 15.52 -8.99 -11.29
N ALA A 48 15.76 -7.73 -11.69
CA ALA A 48 17.10 -7.15 -11.73
C ALA A 48 17.72 -7.04 -10.33
N ILE A 49 16.95 -6.63 -9.32
CA ILE A 49 17.41 -6.57 -7.92
C ILE A 49 17.74 -7.97 -7.41
N LEU A 50 16.87 -8.96 -7.67
CA LEU A 50 17.08 -10.34 -7.27
C LEU A 50 18.36 -10.92 -7.91
N PHE A 51 18.59 -10.64 -9.18
CA PHE A 51 19.81 -11.06 -9.88
C PHE A 51 21.08 -10.46 -9.26
N GLN A 52 21.06 -9.16 -8.95
CA GLN A 52 22.20 -8.47 -8.31
C GLN A 52 22.46 -8.94 -6.88
N SER A 53 21.40 -9.27 -6.12
CA SER A 53 21.52 -9.76 -4.75
C SER A 53 22.07 -11.19 -4.64
N GLY A 54 22.10 -11.96 -5.74
CA GLY A 54 22.48 -13.37 -5.74
C GLY A 54 21.44 -14.29 -5.08
N GLU A 55 20.29 -13.76 -4.62
CA GLU A 55 19.24 -14.52 -3.93
C GLU A 55 18.34 -15.33 -4.88
N MET A 56 18.62 -15.32 -6.18
CA MET A 56 17.83 -16.05 -7.18
C MET A 56 17.80 -17.57 -6.95
N THR A 57 18.85 -18.13 -6.33
CA THR A 57 18.91 -19.54 -5.90
C THR A 57 18.40 -19.76 -4.47
N GLY A 58 18.14 -18.68 -3.72
CA GLY A 58 17.70 -18.69 -2.33
C GLY A 58 16.28 -19.24 -2.14
N PHE A 59 15.43 -19.21 -3.18
CA PHE A 59 14.07 -19.75 -3.15
C PHE A 59 14.02 -21.25 -2.78
N GLN A 60 15.07 -22.01 -3.08
CA GLN A 60 15.14 -23.43 -2.72
C GLN A 60 15.32 -23.67 -1.21
N LYS A 61 15.81 -22.67 -0.46
CA LYS A 61 16.01 -22.74 0.99
C LYS A 61 14.82 -22.21 1.78
N VAL A 62 13.83 -21.62 1.12
CA VAL A 62 12.64 -21.05 1.76
C VAL A 62 11.60 -22.15 1.93
N ASP A 63 11.07 -22.31 3.14
CA ASP A 63 9.97 -23.23 3.40
C ASP A 63 8.74 -22.86 2.56
N SER A 64 8.17 -23.86 1.87
CA SER A 64 7.03 -23.74 0.95
C SER A 64 5.84 -22.99 1.54
N ARG A 65 5.66 -23.03 2.86
CA ARG A 65 4.59 -22.27 3.55
C ARG A 65 4.73 -20.76 3.37
N PHE A 66 5.94 -20.23 3.42
CA PHE A 66 6.19 -18.80 3.25
C PHE A 66 6.05 -18.35 1.80
N ILE A 67 6.33 -19.24 0.84
CA ILE A 67 6.04 -18.99 -0.58
C ILE A 67 4.53 -18.82 -0.79
N ILE A 68 3.71 -19.69 -0.17
CA ILE A 68 2.24 -19.59 -0.24
C ILE A 68 1.76 -18.27 0.37
N TYR A 69 2.29 -17.84 1.52
CA TYR A 69 1.95 -16.54 2.10
C TYR A 69 2.32 -15.38 1.19
N GLY A 70 3.47 -15.44 0.51
CA GLY A 70 3.87 -14.44 -0.49
C GLY A 70 2.90 -14.37 -1.68
N LEU A 71 2.50 -15.53 -2.21
CA LEU A 71 1.53 -15.59 -3.32
C LEU A 71 0.15 -15.06 -2.91
N LEU A 72 -0.32 -15.44 -1.72
CA LEU A 72 -1.60 -14.96 -1.20
C LEU A 72 -1.58 -13.44 -0.99
N GLN A 73 -0.49 -12.92 -0.44
CA GLN A 73 -0.29 -11.48 -0.28
C GLN A 73 -0.31 -10.75 -1.64
N GLY A 74 0.35 -11.31 -2.66
CA GLY A 74 0.33 -10.78 -4.02
C GLY A 74 -1.08 -10.73 -4.63
N ALA A 75 -1.89 -11.77 -4.41
CA ALA A 75 -3.29 -11.79 -4.82
C ALA A 75 -4.11 -10.70 -4.12
N VAL A 76 -3.97 -10.57 -2.80
CA VAL A 76 -4.67 -9.54 -2.00
C VAL A 76 -4.30 -8.13 -2.46
N ILE A 77 -3.01 -7.87 -2.69
CA ILE A 77 -2.54 -6.57 -3.21
C ILE A 77 -3.13 -6.27 -4.59
N SER A 78 -3.25 -7.28 -5.45
CA SER A 78 -3.79 -7.08 -6.80
C SER A 78 -5.26 -6.65 -6.76
N VAL A 79 -6.06 -7.26 -5.88
CA VAL A 79 -7.46 -6.87 -5.65
C VAL A 79 -7.54 -5.47 -5.03
N MET A 80 -6.71 -5.19 -4.02
CA MET A 80 -6.64 -3.86 -3.39
C MET A 80 -6.30 -2.76 -4.41
N LEU A 81 -5.32 -2.98 -5.27
CA LEU A 81 -4.94 -2.01 -6.32
C LEU A 81 -6.05 -1.79 -7.33
N PHE A 82 -6.78 -2.85 -7.69
CA PHE A 82 -7.95 -2.73 -8.56
C PHE A 82 -9.01 -1.80 -7.95
N CYS A 83 -9.38 -2.03 -6.69
CA CYS A 83 -10.33 -1.19 -5.97
C CYS A 83 -9.81 0.26 -5.80
N TYR A 84 -8.54 0.42 -5.43
CA TYR A 84 -7.91 1.74 -5.25
C TYR A 84 -7.91 2.55 -6.54
N PHE A 85 -7.47 1.96 -7.66
CA PHE A 85 -7.45 2.65 -8.95
C PHE A 85 -8.85 2.88 -9.52
N ALA A 86 -9.82 2.00 -9.27
CA ALA A 86 -11.21 2.24 -9.63
C ALA A 86 -11.76 3.47 -8.88
N ALA A 87 -11.54 3.54 -7.56
CA ALA A 87 -11.95 4.69 -6.75
C ALA A 87 -11.26 5.98 -7.21
N MET A 88 -9.96 5.91 -7.46
CA MET A 88 -9.18 7.06 -7.94
C MET A 88 -9.54 7.48 -9.36
N LYS A 89 -10.09 6.58 -10.20
CA LYS A 89 -10.68 6.97 -11.48
C LYS A 89 -11.95 7.80 -11.28
N ALA A 90 -12.81 7.38 -10.35
CA ALA A 90 -14.11 7.99 -10.08
C ALA A 90 -14.04 9.29 -9.25
N GLY A 91 -13.10 9.43 -8.31
CA GLY A 91 -12.98 10.56 -7.38
C GLY A 91 -11.72 11.41 -7.56
N ALA A 92 -11.58 12.48 -6.78
CA ALA A 92 -10.35 13.29 -6.77
C ALA A 92 -9.17 12.53 -6.12
N ALA A 93 -7.96 12.69 -6.65
CA ALA A 93 -6.78 11.98 -6.14
C ALA A 93 -6.47 12.32 -4.66
N SER A 94 -6.70 13.57 -4.26
CA SER A 94 -6.56 14.03 -2.88
C SER A 94 -7.53 13.31 -1.94
N GLN A 95 -8.81 13.20 -2.33
CA GLN A 95 -9.85 12.53 -1.54
C GLN A 95 -9.56 11.03 -1.40
N VAL A 96 -9.23 10.34 -2.49
CA VAL A 96 -8.95 8.90 -2.44
C VAL A 96 -7.70 8.59 -1.61
N LYS A 97 -6.66 9.42 -1.72
CA LYS A 97 -5.46 9.26 -0.88
C LYS A 97 -5.75 9.53 0.59
N ALA A 98 -6.50 10.59 0.91
CA ALA A 98 -6.90 10.89 2.28
C ALA A 98 -7.75 9.76 2.88
N LEU A 99 -8.75 9.27 2.15
CA LEU A 99 -9.65 8.20 2.62
C LEU A 99 -8.91 6.87 2.80
N SER A 100 -7.96 6.55 1.93
CA SER A 100 -7.12 5.34 2.07
C SER A 100 -6.11 5.45 3.22
N SER A 101 -5.66 6.65 3.58
CA SER A 101 -4.85 6.90 4.79
C SER A 101 -5.61 6.63 6.09
N ALA A 102 -6.93 6.48 6.05
CA ALA A 102 -7.75 6.08 7.20
C ALA A 102 -7.72 4.56 7.47
N ALA A 103 -7.06 3.74 6.64
CA ALA A 103 -6.93 2.29 6.86
C ALA A 103 -6.41 1.87 8.26
N PRO A 104 -5.48 2.60 8.92
CA PRO A 104 -5.07 2.29 10.29
C PRO A 104 -6.21 2.33 11.32
N LEU A 105 -7.29 3.07 11.05
CA LEU A 105 -8.49 3.08 11.89
C LEU A 105 -9.21 1.74 11.83
N LEU A 106 -9.36 1.18 10.63
CA LEU A 106 -9.93 -0.14 10.43
C LEU A 106 -9.03 -1.20 11.07
N THR A 107 -7.71 -1.08 10.89
CA THR A 107 -6.73 -1.95 11.55
C THR A 107 -6.87 -1.88 13.07
N TYR A 108 -7.07 -0.69 13.65
CA TYR A 108 -7.27 -0.52 15.09
C TYR A 108 -8.58 -1.15 15.57
N LEU A 109 -9.69 -0.93 14.86
CA LEU A 109 -10.98 -1.56 15.17
C LEU A 109 -10.89 -3.09 15.11
N LEU A 110 -10.20 -3.63 14.09
CA LEU A 110 -9.97 -5.06 13.95
C LEU A 110 -9.04 -5.59 15.05
N ALA A 111 -7.99 -4.86 15.43
CA ALA A 111 -7.09 -5.25 16.51
C ALA A 111 -7.82 -5.33 17.87
N VAL A 112 -8.74 -4.39 18.14
CA VAL A 112 -9.53 -4.41 19.37
C VAL A 112 -10.52 -5.57 19.37
N THR A 113 -11.22 -5.80 18.24
CA THR A 113 -12.30 -6.79 18.17
C THR A 113 -11.80 -8.23 17.99
N LEU A 114 -10.75 -8.45 17.21
CA LEU A 114 -10.22 -9.78 16.89
C LEU A 114 -9.01 -10.16 17.76
N LEU A 115 -8.14 -9.21 18.09
CA LEU A 115 -6.91 -9.48 18.85
C LEU A 115 -7.03 -9.14 20.35
N ASN A 116 -8.17 -8.60 20.80
CA ASN A 116 -8.40 -8.12 22.17
C ASN A 116 -7.29 -7.17 22.66
N GLU A 117 -6.73 -6.34 21.77
CA GLU A 117 -5.76 -5.33 22.18
C GLU A 117 -6.41 -4.30 23.14
N PRO A 118 -5.72 -3.91 24.23
CA PRO A 118 -6.27 -2.99 25.21
C PRO A 118 -6.51 -1.60 24.58
N LEU A 119 -7.73 -1.11 24.77
CA LEU A 119 -8.14 0.24 24.39
C LEU A 119 -7.48 1.27 25.30
N THR A 120 -6.38 1.89 24.84
CA THR A 120 -5.81 3.06 25.52
C THR A 120 -6.45 4.35 25.00
N LEU A 121 -6.76 5.27 25.91
CA LEU A 121 -7.39 6.56 25.61
C LEU A 121 -6.61 7.37 24.56
N GLN A 122 -5.27 7.26 24.59
CA GLN A 122 -4.36 7.91 23.64
C GLN A 122 -4.54 7.39 22.21
N ARG A 123 -4.71 6.07 22.03
CA ARG A 123 -4.93 5.47 20.70
C ARG A 123 -6.31 5.85 20.16
N GLY A 124 -7.34 5.85 21.01
CA GLY A 124 -8.68 6.31 20.65
C GLY A 124 -8.72 7.77 20.18
N LEU A 125 -8.02 8.67 20.88
CA LEU A 125 -7.89 10.07 20.45
C LEU A 125 -7.12 10.21 19.12
N GLY A 126 -6.04 9.46 18.93
CA GLY A 126 -5.29 9.47 17.67
C GLY A 126 -6.15 9.04 16.47
N VAL A 127 -6.95 7.99 16.65
CA VAL A 127 -7.94 7.52 15.67
C VAL A 127 -8.95 8.63 15.34
N LEU A 128 -9.45 9.33 16.35
CA LEU A 128 -10.42 10.43 16.20
C LEU A 128 -9.85 11.65 15.47
N PHE A 129 -8.59 12.01 15.71
CA PHE A 129 -7.93 13.10 14.98
C PHE A 129 -7.64 12.73 13.52
N VAL A 130 -7.26 11.47 13.26
CA VAL A 130 -7.05 10.98 11.89
C VAL A 130 -8.37 10.91 11.12
N THR A 131 -9.47 10.42 11.71
CA THR A 131 -10.79 10.44 11.07
C THR A 131 -11.23 11.85 10.74
N LEU A 132 -11.12 12.78 11.69
CA LEU A 132 -11.49 14.18 11.47
C LEU A 132 -10.64 14.81 10.37
N GLY A 133 -9.32 14.58 10.37
CA GLY A 133 -8.43 15.07 9.32
C GLY A 133 -8.78 14.52 7.94
N VAL A 134 -9.12 13.24 7.84
CA VAL A 134 -9.55 12.61 6.58
C VAL A 134 -10.89 13.17 6.09
N ILE A 135 -11.86 13.38 6.98
CA ILE A 135 -13.17 13.98 6.64
C ILE A 135 -13.01 15.44 6.20
N LEU A 136 -12.05 16.18 6.76
CA LEU A 136 -11.82 17.58 6.43
C LEU A 136 -11.07 17.78 5.09
N ILE A 137 -10.23 16.81 4.72
CA ILE A 137 -9.51 16.79 3.43
C ILE A 137 -10.38 16.20 2.30
N GLY A 138 -11.28 15.26 2.64
CA GLY A 138 -12.25 14.64 1.75
C GLY A 138 -13.31 15.62 1.27
#